data_AF-A0A962TSN2-F1
#
_entry.id   AF-A0A962TSN2-F1
#
_cell.length_a   1.000
_cell.length_b   1.000
_cell.length_c   1.000
_cell.angle_alpha   90.00
_cell.angle_beta   90.00
_cell.angle_gamma   90.00
#
_symmetry.space_group_name_H-M   'P 1'
#
loop_
_entity.id
_entity.type
_entity.pdbx_description
1 polymer ?
#
loop_
_entity_poly.entity_id
_entity_poly.type
_entity_poly.pdbx_seq_one_letter_code
_entity_poly.pdbx_strand_id
1 'polypeptide(L)' 'MSLNELKKRNIKINGMRTSVRLEPQVWEILHDVAHEIGCDVNRLCEFIFERKSEESSLSSAIRVFLISYLNIKCKKDKQ' A
#
# COMPACT_ATOMS: atom_id res chain seq x y z
N MET A 1 -7.12 -21.83 1.94
CA MET A 1 -7.16 -20.39 1.55
C MET A 1 -5.98 -20.12 0.65
N SER A 2 -6.18 -19.43 -0.47
CA SER A 2 -5.08 -19.04 -1.36
C SER A 2 -4.43 -17.76 -0.82
N LEU A 3 -3.10 -17.76 -0.69
CA LEU A 3 -2.34 -16.59 -0.23
C LEU A 3 -2.49 -15.40 -1.20
N ASN A 4 -2.77 -15.67 -2.47
CA ASN A 4 -2.71 -14.71 -3.57
C ASN A 4 -4.09 -14.33 -4.13
N GLU A 5 -5.18 -14.65 -3.41
CA GLU A 5 -6.51 -14.24 -3.84
C GLU A 5 -6.67 -12.72 -3.66
N LEU A 6 -6.94 -12.00 -4.76
CA LEU A 6 -7.08 -10.55 -4.73
C LEU A 6 -8.44 -10.12 -4.16
N LYS A 7 -8.44 -9.20 -3.20
CA LYS A 7 -9.64 -8.49 -2.71
C LYS A 7 -9.67 -7.07 -3.25
N LYS A 8 -10.82 -6.68 -3.80
CA LYS A 8 -11.10 -5.33 -4.29
C LYS A 8 -11.58 -4.45 -3.14
N ARG A 9 -10.97 -3.27 -2.94
CA ARG A 9 -11.47 -2.22 -2.04
C ARG A 9 -11.49 -0.88 -2.77
N ASN A 10 -12.32 0.04 -2.28
CA ASN A 10 -12.34 1.42 -2.77
C ASN A 10 -11.52 2.29 -1.84
N ILE A 11 -10.70 3.13 -2.44
CA ILE A 11 -9.97 4.21 -1.76
C ILE A 11 -10.31 5.53 -2.45
N LYS A 12 -9.94 6.65 -1.83
CA LYS A 12 -10.01 7.98 -2.45
C LYS A 12 -8.61 8.41 -2.89
N ILE A 13 -8.49 8.87 -4.13
CA ILE A 13 -7.27 9.49 -4.66
C ILE A 13 -7.68 10.83 -5.26
N ASN A 14 -7.14 11.94 -4.75
CA ASN A 14 -7.50 13.29 -5.21
C ASN A 14 -9.01 13.54 -5.18
N GLY A 15 -9.68 13.04 -4.14
CA GLY A 15 -11.15 13.11 -3.99
C GLY A 15 -11.95 12.17 -4.89
N MET A 16 -11.32 11.51 -5.87
CA MET A 16 -11.97 10.54 -6.76
C MET A 16 -11.92 9.13 -6.18
N ARG A 17 -13.02 8.38 -6.34
CA ARG A 17 -13.11 6.99 -5.90
C ARG A 17 -12.31 6.09 -6.85
N THR A 18 -11.28 5.44 -6.34
CA THR A 18 -10.41 4.52 -7.08
C THR A 18 -10.56 3.11 -6.52
N SER A 19 -10.84 2.14 -7.40
CA SER A 19 -10.90 0.72 -7.05
C SER A 19 -9.52 0.08 -7.16
N VAL A 20 -9.03 -0.50 -6.07
CA VAL A 20 -7.73 -1.17 -6.02
C VAL A 20 -7.93 -2.64 -5.65
N ARG A 21 -7.12 -3.54 -6.24
CA ARG A 21 -7.10 -4.96 -5.91
C ARG A 21 -5.74 -5.34 -5.31
N LEU A 22 -5.76 -5.91 -4.12
CA LEU A 22 -4.58 -6.40 -3.40
C LEU A 22 -4.94 -7.68 -2.65
N GLU A 23 -3.94 -8.49 -2.33
CA GLU A 23 -4.06 -9.64 -1.45
C GLU A 23 -4.50 -9.16 -0.03
N PRO A 24 -5.29 -9.95 0.72
CA PRO A 24 -5.73 -9.61 2.07
C PRO A 24 -4.58 -9.15 2.98
N GLN A 25 -3.46 -9.89 2.97
CA GLN A 25 -2.30 -9.59 3.78
C GLN A 25 -1.65 -8.25 3.38
N VAL A 26 -1.66 -7.92 2.09
CA VAL A 26 -1.12 -6.63 1.63
C VAL A 26 -2.03 -5.48 2.07
N TRP A 27 -3.36 -5.68 2.11
CA TRP A 27 -4.28 -4.69 2.69
C TRP A 27 -4.02 -4.47 4.18
N GLU A 28 -3.84 -5.54 4.95
CA GLU A 28 -3.56 -5.46 6.39
C GLU A 28 -2.27 -4.66 6.65
N ILE A 29 -1.17 -5.05 6.00
CA ILE A 29 0.12 -4.35 6.12
C ILE A 29 -0.01 -2.88 5.70
N LEU A 30 -0.77 -2.58 4.64
CA LEU A 30 -1.00 -1.20 4.21
C LEU A 30 -1.68 -0.37 5.30
N HIS A 31 -2.68 -0.93 5.99
CA HIS A 31 -3.36 -0.26 7.09
C HIS A 31 -2.44 -0.07 8.29
N ASP A 32 -1.65 -1.08 8.65
CA ASP A 32 -0.70 -1.01 9.76
C ASP A 32 0.36 0.06 9.52
N VAL A 33 0.93 0.10 8.30
CA VAL A 33 1.92 1.11 7.92
C VAL A 33 1.31 2.51 7.92
N ALA A 34 0.10 2.69 7.40
CA ALA A 34 -0.60 3.98 7.46
C ALA A 34 -0.81 4.46 8.91
N HIS A 35 -1.22 3.55 9.79
CA HIS A 35 -1.39 3.83 11.21
C HIS A 35 -0.06 4.22 11.87
N GLU A 36 1.01 3.47 11.61
CA GLU A 36 2.34 3.71 12.18
C GLU A 36 2.94 5.07 11.76
N ILE A 37 2.71 5.49 10.51
CA ILE A 37 3.17 6.81 10.02
C ILE A 37 2.19 7.95 10.36
N GLY A 38 1.08 7.66 11.04
CA GLY A 38 0.12 8.66 11.50
C GLY A 38 -0.76 9.27 10.40
N CYS A 39 -1.07 8.52 9.34
CA CYS A 39 -1.98 8.98 8.29
C CYS A 39 -3.06 7.94 7.96
N ASP A 40 -4.10 8.34 7.22
CA ASP A 40 -5.11 7.40 6.76
C ASP A 40 -4.67 6.66 5.48
N VAL A 41 -5.27 5.49 5.24
CA VAL A 41 -4.92 4.63 4.09
C VAL A 41 -5.07 5.33 2.74
N ASN A 42 -6.05 6.23 2.60
CA ASN A 42 -6.24 6.96 1.34
C ASN A 42 -5.08 7.93 1.14
N ARG A 43 -4.67 8.64 2.20
CA ARG A 43 -3.54 9.56 2.13
C ARG A 43 -2.23 8.86 1.78
N LEU A 44 -1.99 7.67 2.33
CA LEU A 44 -0.84 6.86 1.94
C LEU A 44 -0.92 6.42 0.48
N CYS A 45 -2.11 5.98 0.02
CA CYS A 45 -2.28 5.61 -1.38
C CYS A 45 -2.15 6.80 -2.34
N GLU A 46 -2.59 8.02 -1.97
CA GLU A 46 -2.36 9.25 -2.73
C GLU A 46 -0.86 9.53 -2.87
N PHE A 47 -0.12 9.48 -1.76
CA PHE A 47 1.33 9.67 -1.76
C PHE A 47 2.04 8.70 -2.72
N ILE A 48 1.62 7.43 -2.72
CA ILE A 48 2.15 6.39 -3.61
C ILE A 48 1.72 6.66 -5.07
N PHE A 49 0.46 7.04 -5.29
CA PHE A 49 -0.07 7.34 -6.62
C PHE A 49 0.65 8.50 -7.29
N GLU A 50 1.03 9.54 -6.53
CA GLU A 50 1.80 10.68 -7.05
C GLU A 50 3.24 10.31 -7.46
N ARG A 51 3.81 9.23 -6.90
CA ARG A 51 5.22 8.85 -7.05
C ARG A 51 5.46 7.61 -7.90
N LYS A 52 4.39 6.88 -8.23
CA LYS A 52 4.50 5.70 -9.09
C LYS A 52 4.90 6.14 -10.51
N SER A 53 5.57 5.26 -11.24
CA SER A 53 5.75 5.43 -12.69
C SER A 53 4.37 5.47 -13.39
N GLU A 54 4.24 6.28 -14.44
CA GLU A 54 3.02 6.36 -15.25
C GLU A 54 2.62 4.99 -15.81
N GLU A 55 3.60 4.18 -16.21
CA GLU A 55 3.40 2.82 -16.78
C GLU A 55 3.02 1.77 -15.72
N SER A 56 3.12 2.10 -14.43
CA SER A 56 2.85 1.17 -13.34
C SER A 56 1.43 1.30 -12.77
N SER A 57 0.85 0.16 -12.38
CA SER A 57 -0.42 0.14 -11.65
C SER A 57 -0.22 0.58 -10.19
N LEU A 58 -1.26 1.21 -9.61
CA LEU A 58 -1.25 1.58 -8.19
C LEU A 58 -1.09 0.35 -7.28
N SER A 59 -1.71 -0.78 -7.63
CA SER A 59 -1.54 -2.04 -6.88
C SER A 59 -0.09 -2.52 -6.85
N SER A 60 0.65 -2.40 -7.97
CA SER A 60 2.07 -2.78 -8.01
C SER A 60 2.92 -1.82 -7.17
N ALA A 61 2.69 -0.51 -7.34
CA ALA A 61 3.40 0.53 -6.58
C ALA A 61 3.20 0.39 -5.06
N ILE A 62 1.98 0.06 -4.62
CA ILE A 62 1.69 -0.20 -3.20
C ILE A 62 2.54 -1.36 -2.68
N ARG A 63 2.59 -2.50 -3.39
CA ARG A 63 3.38 -3.65 -2.95
C ARG A 63 4.86 -3.31 -2.84
N VAL A 64 5.43 -2.64 -3.84
CA VAL A 64 6.84 -2.22 -3.84
C VAL A 64 7.13 -1.27 -2.66
N PHE A 65 6.25 -0.31 -2.41
CA PHE A 65 6.37 0.60 -1.27
C PHE A 65 6.40 -0.16 0.06
N LEU A 66 5.45 -1.06 0.29
CA LEU A 66 5.35 -1.83 1.54
C LEU A 66 6.55 -2.78 1.73
N ILE A 67 6.99 -3.47 0.68
CA ILE A 67 8.19 -4.31 0.71
C ILE A 67 9.41 -3.46 1.11
N SER A 68 9.56 -2.28 0.52
CA SER A 68 10.66 -1.37 0.83
C SER A 68 10.60 -0.87 2.27
N TYR A 69 9.41 -0.49 2.75
CA TYR A 69 9.17 -0.04 4.12
C TYR A 69 9.56 -1.12 5.14
N LEU A 70 9.02 -2.33 4.96
CA LEU A 70 9.29 -3.47 5.84
C LEU A 70 10.77 -3.88 5.81
N ASN A 71 11.41 -3.87 4.64
CA ASN A 71 12.84 -4.18 4.53
C ASN A 71 13.71 -3.17 5.30
N ILE A 72 13.38 -1.88 5.24
CA ILE A 72 14.09 -0.85 6.01
C ILE A 72 13.83 -1.04 7.51
N LYS A 73 12.59 -1.32 7.91
CA LYS A 73 12.22 -1.56 9.30
C LYS A 73 12.95 -2.77 9.90
N CYS A 74 12.91 -3.92 9.22
CA CYS A 74 13.63 -5.13 9.62
C CYS A 74 15.16 -4.94 9.71
N LYS A 75 15.73 -3.99 8.97
CA LYS A 75 17.16 -3.65 9.09
C LYS A 75 17.44 -2.80 10.33
N LYS A 76 16.54 -1.89 10.70
CA LYS A 76 16.66 -1.06 11.90
C LYS A 76 16.52 -1.87 13.19
N ASP A 77 15.64 -2.87 13.20
CA ASP A 77 15.40 -3.71 14.39
C ASP A 77 16.57 -4.67 14.71
N LYS A 78 17.54 -4.81 13.80
CA LYS A 78 18.74 -5.66 13.97
C LYS A 78 19.97 -4.89 14.47
N GLN A 79 19.84 -3.58 14.69
CA GLN A 79 20.91 -2.67 15.10
C GLN A 79 20.75 -2.31 16.57
#